data_AF-A0A524MVA7-F1
#
_entry.id   AF-A0A524MVA7-F1
#
_cell.length_a   1.000
_cell.length_b   1.000
_cell.length_c   1.000
_cell.angle_alpha   90.00
_cell.angle_beta   90.00
_cell.angle_gamma   90.00
#
_symmetry.space_group_name_H-M   'P 1'
#
loop_
_entity.id
_entity.type
_entity.pdbx_description
1 polymer ?
#
loop_
_entity_poly.entity_id
_entity_poly.type
_entity_poly.pdbx_seq_one_letter_code
_entity_poly.pdbx_strand_id
1 'polypeptide(L)'
;EESQRYKEGMGKIGDELRKYGFPSFGGGFSYAPLDFIGDYVRDIKNVLFDSYRMPDKLKQAAEAVKDILLELAKVTAKTAPKGSQIFIPLHLNEYFSPKQYYEFYWPTLKEIVEELVKLDYVPYIFYEGYQDSHLESILELPKGKTIAKFEKTDLAKAKEVIGDHACIIGGPPSSLFLSGTPEKVDEYVRDLMPKVKEGGGFVLSPAVSIPEGAKPETVHALMAAVEKYGVY
;
A
#
# COMPACT_ATOMS: atom_id res chain seq x y z
N GLU A 1 -14.49 -6.19 -25.03
CA GLU A 1 -15.50 -5.11 -25.07
C GLU A 1 -15.89 -4.64 -23.66
N GLU A 2 -16.32 -5.56 -22.78
CA GLU A 2 -16.74 -5.25 -21.41
C GLU A 2 -15.64 -4.60 -20.54
N SER A 3 -14.40 -5.12 -20.59
CA SER A 3 -13.26 -4.51 -19.88
C SER A 3 -12.97 -3.07 -20.30
N GLN A 4 -13.18 -2.72 -21.58
CA GLN A 4 -13.01 -1.34 -22.05
C GLN A 4 -14.15 -0.44 -21.55
N ARG A 5 -15.39 -0.91 -21.62
CA ARG A 5 -16.55 -0.19 -21.05
C ARG A 5 -16.38 0.06 -19.55
N TYR A 6 -15.87 -0.92 -18.81
CA TYR A 6 -15.56 -0.76 -17.38
C TYR A 6 -14.51 0.34 -17.16
N LYS A 7 -13.39 0.31 -17.91
CA LYS A 7 -12.34 1.34 -17.82
C LYS A 7 -12.87 2.75 -18.13
N GLU A 8 -13.65 2.89 -19.19
CA GLU A 8 -14.27 4.17 -19.54
C GLU A 8 -15.25 4.67 -18.47
N GLY A 9 -16.06 3.77 -17.91
CA GLY A 9 -16.98 4.08 -16.82
C GLY A 9 -16.25 4.57 -15.58
N MET A 10 -15.21 3.85 -15.17
CA MET A 10 -14.37 4.24 -14.03
C MET A 10 -13.64 5.57 -14.27
N GLY A 11 -13.16 5.81 -15.49
CA GLY A 11 -12.54 7.08 -15.87
C GLY A 11 -13.50 8.28 -15.70
N LYS A 12 -14.73 8.16 -16.21
CA LYS A 12 -15.77 9.19 -16.07
C LYS A 12 -16.11 9.48 -14.61
N ILE A 13 -16.26 8.43 -13.80
CA ILE A 13 -16.52 8.59 -12.35
C ILE A 13 -15.35 9.31 -11.68
N GLY A 14 -14.11 8.92 -11.99
CA GLY A 14 -12.92 9.56 -11.45
C GLY A 14 -12.81 11.05 -11.83
N ASP A 15 -13.16 11.40 -13.07
CA ASP A 15 -13.17 12.80 -13.52
C ASP A 15 -14.27 13.63 -12.84
N GLU A 16 -15.47 13.06 -12.63
CA GLU A 16 -16.53 13.72 -11.87
C GLU A 16 -16.13 13.93 -10.41
N LEU A 17 -15.59 12.91 -9.74
CA LEU A 17 -15.12 13.01 -8.36
C LEU A 17 -14.05 14.09 -8.19
N ARG A 18 -13.14 14.24 -9.18
CA ARG A 18 -12.14 15.30 -9.18
C ARG A 18 -12.76 16.70 -9.24
N LYS A 19 -13.88 16.91 -9.92
CA LYS A 19 -14.59 18.21 -9.92
C LYS A 19 -15.11 18.59 -8.54
N TYR A 20 -15.41 17.60 -7.69
CA TYR A 20 -15.81 17.79 -6.30
C TYR A 20 -14.62 17.85 -5.33
N GLY A 21 -13.38 17.84 -5.83
CA GLY A 21 -12.17 17.92 -5.01
C GLY A 21 -11.68 16.59 -4.44
N PHE A 22 -12.28 15.46 -4.82
CA PHE A 22 -11.78 14.14 -4.42
C PHE A 22 -10.54 13.76 -5.26
N PRO A 23 -9.49 13.20 -4.65
CA PRO A 23 -8.33 12.75 -5.37
C PRO A 23 -8.66 11.57 -6.30
N SER A 24 -7.91 11.45 -7.40
CA SER A 24 -8.01 10.27 -8.27
C SER A 24 -7.32 9.09 -7.60
N PHE A 25 -8.08 8.03 -7.33
CA PHE A 25 -7.50 6.74 -6.93
C PHE A 25 -7.14 5.94 -8.19
N GLY A 26 -5.92 5.39 -8.21
CA GLY A 26 -5.43 4.54 -9.30
C GLY A 26 -4.96 5.31 -10.55
N GLY A 27 -3.66 5.55 -10.64
CA GLY A 27 -2.98 6.06 -11.84
C GLY A 27 -2.22 4.99 -12.60
N GLY A 28 -1.66 4.01 -11.91
CA GLY A 28 -0.87 2.96 -12.54
C GLY A 28 -0.40 1.96 -11.50
N PHE A 29 0.55 1.12 -11.91
CA PHE A 29 0.95 -0.03 -11.12
C PHE A 29 2.44 -0.35 -11.32
N SER A 30 3.11 -0.77 -10.26
CA SER A 30 4.49 -1.27 -10.27
C SER A 30 4.66 -2.35 -9.20
N TYR A 31 5.88 -2.87 -9.04
CA TYR A 31 6.24 -3.91 -8.07
C TYR A 31 7.58 -3.60 -7.42
N ALA A 32 7.82 -4.15 -6.23
CA ALA A 32 9.20 -4.36 -5.79
C ALA A 32 9.82 -5.48 -6.67
N PRO A 33 11.09 -5.37 -7.08
CA PRO A 33 11.71 -6.37 -7.96
C PRO A 33 11.66 -7.80 -7.44
N LEU A 34 11.88 -8.00 -6.14
CA LEU A 34 11.82 -9.34 -5.55
C LEU A 34 10.40 -9.90 -5.46
N ASP A 35 9.38 -9.06 -5.25
CA ASP A 35 7.99 -9.53 -5.30
C ASP A 35 7.63 -9.96 -6.72
N PHE A 36 8.01 -9.18 -7.74
CA PHE A 36 7.78 -9.58 -9.13
C PHE A 36 8.44 -10.93 -9.46
N ILE A 37 9.68 -11.13 -9.02
CA ILE A 37 10.39 -12.40 -9.20
C ILE A 37 9.67 -13.52 -8.42
N GLY A 38 9.26 -13.25 -7.19
CA GLY A 38 8.55 -14.20 -6.34
C GLY A 38 7.20 -14.62 -6.93
N ASP A 39 6.40 -13.68 -7.41
CA ASP A 39 5.03 -13.95 -7.86
C ASP A 39 4.99 -14.59 -9.24
N TYR A 40 5.87 -14.18 -10.16
CA TYR A 40 5.72 -14.50 -11.59
C TYR A 40 6.84 -15.34 -12.19
N VAL A 41 8.02 -15.38 -11.57
CA VAL A 41 9.20 -15.99 -12.21
C VAL A 41 9.69 -17.21 -11.46
N ARG A 42 9.76 -17.13 -10.13
CA ARG A 42 10.54 -18.06 -9.32
C ARG A 42 9.83 -18.64 -8.10
N ASP A 43 8.66 -18.16 -7.72
CA ASP A 43 7.97 -18.46 -6.46
C ASP A 43 8.65 -17.84 -5.21
N ILE A 44 7.81 -17.43 -4.25
CA ILE A 44 8.21 -16.79 -2.99
C ILE A 44 9.22 -17.66 -2.22
N LYS A 45 8.97 -18.96 -2.11
CA LYS A 45 9.79 -19.87 -1.32
C LYS A 45 11.21 -19.96 -1.89
N ASN A 46 11.35 -20.05 -3.20
CA ASN A 46 12.67 -20.14 -3.83
C ASN A 46 13.40 -18.80 -3.85
N VAL A 47 12.70 -17.66 -3.93
CA VAL A 47 13.32 -16.33 -3.70
C VAL A 47 13.96 -16.26 -2.32
N LEU A 48 13.23 -16.70 -1.28
CA LEU A 48 13.76 -16.72 0.09
C LEU A 48 14.97 -17.64 0.23
N PHE A 49 14.95 -18.84 -0.38
CA PHE A 49 16.12 -19.73 -0.36
C PHE A 49 17.31 -19.19 -1.14
N ASP A 50 17.07 -18.51 -2.25
CA ASP A 50 18.13 -17.92 -3.05
C ASP A 50 18.86 -16.78 -2.33
N SER A 51 18.17 -16.07 -1.43
CA SER A 51 18.80 -15.07 -0.55
C SER A 51 19.93 -15.66 0.31
N TYR A 52 19.89 -16.97 0.55
CA TYR A 52 20.94 -17.72 1.25
C TYR A 52 21.87 -18.46 0.28
N ARG A 53 21.33 -19.14 -0.73
CA ARG A 53 22.10 -20.04 -1.61
C ARG A 53 22.90 -19.32 -2.68
N MET A 54 22.38 -18.19 -3.17
CA MET A 54 22.93 -17.46 -4.31
C MET A 54 22.63 -15.95 -4.22
N PRO A 55 23.03 -15.29 -3.11
CA PRO A 55 22.65 -13.92 -2.79
C PRO A 55 23.02 -12.92 -3.88
N ASP A 56 24.22 -13.04 -4.46
CA ASP A 56 24.69 -12.12 -5.50
C ASP A 56 23.86 -12.21 -6.77
N LYS A 57 23.47 -13.43 -7.17
CA LYS A 57 22.63 -13.63 -8.34
C LYS A 57 21.19 -13.18 -8.09
N LEU A 58 20.69 -13.30 -6.86
CA LEU A 58 19.39 -12.74 -6.49
C LEU A 58 19.39 -11.21 -6.59
N LYS A 59 20.43 -10.54 -6.07
CA LYS A 59 20.60 -9.07 -6.19
C LYS A 59 20.69 -8.63 -7.65
N GLN A 60 21.49 -9.33 -8.46
CA GLN A 60 21.59 -9.07 -9.91
C GLN A 60 20.24 -9.24 -10.62
N ALA A 61 19.44 -10.24 -10.22
CA ALA A 61 18.11 -10.44 -10.79
C ALA A 61 17.15 -9.29 -10.41
N ALA A 62 17.19 -8.83 -9.16
CA ALA A 62 16.41 -7.67 -8.72
C ALA A 62 16.77 -6.40 -9.52
N GLU A 63 18.07 -6.13 -9.70
CA GLU A 63 18.53 -5.00 -10.53
C GLU A 63 18.09 -5.14 -11.99
N ALA A 64 18.19 -6.34 -12.57
CA ALA A 64 17.85 -6.56 -13.98
C ALA A 64 16.37 -6.32 -14.30
N VAL A 65 15.45 -6.57 -13.36
CA VAL A 65 14.01 -6.35 -13.58
C VAL A 65 13.54 -4.95 -13.18
N LYS A 66 14.32 -4.20 -12.40
CA LYS A 66 13.96 -2.87 -11.89
C LYS A 66 13.54 -1.90 -13.01
N ASP A 67 14.33 -1.79 -14.07
CA ASP A 67 14.05 -0.88 -15.18
C ASP A 67 12.77 -1.27 -15.95
N ILE A 68 12.50 -2.58 -16.04
CA ILE A 68 11.27 -3.11 -16.64
C ILE A 68 10.05 -2.70 -15.81
N LEU A 69 10.15 -2.74 -14.49
CA LEU A 69 9.07 -2.36 -13.56
C LEU A 69 8.83 -0.85 -13.53
N LEU A 70 9.87 -0.04 -13.72
CA LEU A 70 9.75 1.40 -13.93
C LEU A 70 9.05 1.73 -15.25
N GLU A 71 9.40 1.00 -16.33
CA GLU A 71 8.71 1.17 -17.61
C GLU A 71 7.25 0.71 -17.54
N LEU A 72 6.97 -0.39 -16.83
CA LEU A 72 5.60 -0.82 -16.55
C LEU A 72 4.79 0.29 -15.86
N ALA A 73 5.36 0.95 -14.86
CA ALA A 73 4.71 2.06 -14.18
C ALA A 73 4.41 3.23 -15.13
N LYS A 74 5.35 3.60 -15.99
CA LYS A 74 5.16 4.67 -16.99
C LYS A 74 4.09 4.31 -18.01
N VAL A 75 4.06 3.07 -18.49
CA VAL A 75 3.08 2.59 -19.47
C VAL A 75 1.69 2.54 -18.86
N THR A 76 1.56 1.99 -17.65
CA THR A 76 0.26 1.88 -16.97
C THR A 76 -0.28 3.25 -16.56
N ALA A 77 0.61 4.19 -16.21
CA ALA A 77 0.25 5.57 -15.86
C ALA A 77 0.24 6.55 -17.04
N LYS A 78 0.38 6.08 -18.28
CA LYS A 78 0.54 6.96 -19.46
C LYS A 78 -0.57 7.98 -19.61
N THR A 79 -1.81 7.61 -19.29
CA THR A 79 -2.99 8.47 -19.37
C THR A 79 -3.38 9.07 -18.02
N ALA A 80 -2.68 8.72 -16.96
CA ALA A 80 -2.98 9.21 -15.63
C ALA A 80 -2.45 10.66 -15.48
N PRO A 81 -3.24 11.56 -14.88
CA PRO A 81 -2.75 12.88 -14.52
C PRO A 81 -1.53 12.80 -13.59
N LYS A 82 -0.70 13.83 -13.60
CA LYS A 82 0.32 14.00 -12.55
C LYS A 82 -0.31 14.10 -11.17
N GLY A 83 0.40 13.64 -10.15
CA GLY A 83 -0.11 13.44 -8.79
C GLY A 83 -0.97 12.19 -8.61
N SER A 84 -1.21 11.39 -9.66
CA SER A 84 -1.94 10.13 -9.53
C SER A 84 -1.13 9.09 -8.77
N GLN A 85 -1.85 8.19 -8.09
CA GLN A 85 -1.25 7.14 -7.28
C GLN A 85 -0.73 5.97 -8.13
N ILE A 86 0.48 5.48 -7.85
CA ILE A 86 1.02 4.25 -8.45
C ILE A 86 1.01 3.18 -7.38
N PHE A 87 0.20 2.14 -7.59
CA PHE A 87 0.05 1.07 -6.61
C PHE A 87 1.23 0.09 -6.68
N ILE A 88 1.78 -0.27 -5.52
CA ILE A 88 2.90 -1.20 -5.36
C ILE A 88 2.57 -2.15 -4.20
N PRO A 89 2.12 -3.39 -4.48
CA PRO A 89 1.95 -4.39 -3.44
C PRO A 89 3.30 -4.98 -3.04
N LEU A 90 3.48 -5.22 -1.74
CA LEU A 90 4.65 -5.85 -1.17
C LEU A 90 4.25 -7.19 -0.55
N HIS A 91 4.93 -8.28 -0.93
CA HIS A 91 4.59 -9.63 -0.46
C HIS A 91 5.73 -10.28 0.34
N LEU A 92 6.97 -9.85 0.13
CA LEU A 92 8.15 -10.44 0.76
C LEU A 92 8.66 -9.69 1.99
N ASN A 93 8.13 -8.49 2.28
CA ASN A 93 8.61 -7.61 3.34
C ASN A 93 8.62 -8.29 4.72
N GLU A 94 7.58 -9.05 5.07
CA GLU A 94 7.48 -9.71 6.37
C GLU A 94 8.41 -10.93 6.52
N TYR A 95 8.90 -11.49 5.40
CA TYR A 95 9.72 -12.70 5.40
C TYR A 95 11.21 -12.42 5.61
N PHE A 96 11.65 -11.18 5.39
CA PHE A 96 13.03 -10.78 5.59
C PHE A 96 13.26 -10.19 6.98
N SER A 97 14.33 -10.63 7.66
CA SER A 97 14.85 -9.91 8.83
C SER A 97 15.28 -8.49 8.44
N PRO A 98 15.37 -7.52 9.38
CA PRO A 98 15.77 -6.15 9.05
C PRO A 98 17.06 -6.08 8.23
N LYS A 99 18.08 -6.86 8.61
CA LYS A 99 19.32 -6.95 7.85
C LYS A 99 19.10 -7.40 6.41
N GLN A 100 18.32 -8.45 6.20
CA GLN A 100 18.04 -8.97 4.86
C GLN A 100 17.15 -8.03 4.05
N TYR A 101 16.21 -7.34 4.71
CA TYR A 101 15.35 -6.34 4.09
C TYR A 101 16.19 -5.23 3.45
N TYR A 102 17.13 -4.65 4.21
CA TYR A 102 18.06 -3.64 3.70
C TYR A 102 19.07 -4.19 2.69
N GLU A 103 19.40 -5.48 2.75
CA GLU A 103 20.38 -6.08 1.85
C GLU A 103 19.80 -6.48 0.48
N PHE A 104 18.57 -7.01 0.44
CA PHE A 104 18.01 -7.65 -0.74
C PHE A 104 16.81 -6.92 -1.33
N TYR A 105 16.00 -6.29 -0.49
CA TYR A 105 14.65 -5.88 -0.86
C TYR A 105 14.53 -4.35 -0.98
N TRP A 106 14.93 -3.64 0.07
CA TRP A 106 14.77 -2.19 0.19
C TRP A 106 15.48 -1.37 -0.89
N PRO A 107 16.75 -1.64 -1.26
CA PRO A 107 17.49 -0.74 -2.14
C PRO A 107 16.78 -0.52 -3.49
N THR A 108 16.35 -1.61 -4.13
CA THR A 108 15.71 -1.51 -5.44
C THR A 108 14.26 -1.02 -5.36
N LEU A 109 13.52 -1.36 -4.30
CA LEU A 109 12.20 -0.79 -4.05
C LEU A 109 12.28 0.74 -3.85
N LYS A 110 13.23 1.20 -3.04
CA LYS A 110 13.45 2.63 -2.76
C LYS A 110 13.74 3.40 -4.04
N GLU A 111 14.63 2.88 -4.90
CA GLU A 111 14.92 3.52 -6.19
C GLU A 111 13.67 3.63 -7.07
N ILE A 112 12.84 2.58 -7.16
CA ILE A 112 11.57 2.66 -7.90
C ILE A 112 10.68 3.77 -7.33
N VAL A 113 10.50 3.81 -6.02
CA VAL A 113 9.67 4.81 -5.34
C VAL A 113 10.19 6.23 -5.60
N GLU A 114 11.50 6.46 -5.48
CA GLU A 114 12.11 7.76 -5.73
C GLU A 114 11.97 8.21 -7.19
N GLU A 115 12.13 7.31 -8.16
CA GLU A 115 11.91 7.63 -9.57
C GLU A 115 10.45 7.97 -9.87
N LEU A 116 9.49 7.27 -9.27
CA LEU A 116 8.07 7.61 -9.41
C LEU A 116 7.74 8.99 -8.84
N VAL A 117 8.34 9.34 -7.69
CA VAL A 117 8.21 10.70 -7.12
C VAL A 117 8.82 11.75 -8.05
N LYS A 118 10.00 11.49 -8.65
CA LYS A 118 10.61 12.40 -9.64
C LYS A 118 9.75 12.60 -10.88
N LEU A 119 8.97 11.58 -11.27
CA LEU A 119 8.00 11.64 -12.36
C LEU A 119 6.68 12.31 -11.97
N ASP A 120 6.59 12.90 -10.77
CA ASP A 120 5.40 13.58 -10.24
C ASP A 120 4.20 12.63 -10.13
N TYR A 121 4.46 11.41 -9.66
CA TYR A 121 3.45 10.47 -9.20
C TYR A 121 3.55 10.26 -7.69
N VAL A 122 2.50 9.70 -7.09
CA VAL A 122 2.45 9.39 -5.65
C VAL A 122 2.53 7.87 -5.46
N PRO A 123 3.67 7.30 -5.02
CA PRO A 123 3.74 5.88 -4.69
C PRO A 123 2.76 5.53 -3.58
N TYR A 124 1.84 4.62 -3.89
CA TYR A 124 0.94 3.97 -2.95
C TYR A 124 1.48 2.57 -2.71
N ILE A 125 2.19 2.42 -1.60
CA ILE A 125 2.82 1.18 -1.22
C ILE A 125 1.88 0.43 -0.27
N PHE A 126 1.53 -0.80 -0.63
CA PHE A 126 0.74 -1.67 0.22
C PHE A 126 1.65 -2.72 0.85
N TYR A 127 1.90 -2.53 2.14
CA TYR A 127 2.69 -3.42 2.97
C TYR A 127 1.78 -4.55 3.46
N GLU A 128 1.77 -5.66 2.72
CA GLU A 128 1.05 -6.88 3.13
C GLU A 128 1.81 -7.57 4.26
N GLY A 129 1.05 -8.25 5.13
CA GLY A 129 1.60 -8.78 6.37
C GLY A 129 2.11 -7.71 7.33
N TYR A 130 3.25 -8.00 7.96
CA TYR A 130 3.87 -7.16 8.98
C TYR A 130 5.06 -6.36 8.44
N GLN A 131 5.04 -5.04 8.63
CA GLN A 131 6.14 -4.10 8.35
C GLN A 131 6.81 -3.58 9.63
N ASP A 132 6.34 -4.00 10.82
CA ASP A 132 6.72 -3.45 12.13
C ASP A 132 8.22 -3.37 12.41
N SER A 133 9.01 -4.30 11.84
CA SER A 133 10.47 -4.36 12.01
C SER A 133 11.25 -3.47 11.05
N HIS A 134 10.56 -2.87 10.09
CA HIS A 134 11.14 -2.11 8.98
C HIS A 134 10.49 -0.74 8.80
N LEU A 135 9.71 -0.25 9.77
CA LEU A 135 8.95 1.00 9.67
C LEU A 135 9.86 2.19 9.39
N GLU A 136 11.06 2.22 9.98
CA GLU A 136 12.04 3.28 9.83
C GLU A 136 12.53 3.44 8.38
N SER A 137 12.47 2.38 7.57
CA SER A 137 12.83 2.46 6.15
C SER A 137 11.97 3.49 5.41
N ILE A 138 10.71 3.67 5.80
CA ILE A 138 9.78 4.63 5.19
C ILE A 138 10.28 6.07 5.37
N LEU A 139 11.02 6.36 6.45
CA LEU A 139 11.61 7.68 6.71
C LEU A 139 12.72 8.05 5.72
N GLU A 140 13.28 7.07 5.00
CA GLU A 140 14.25 7.33 3.94
C GLU A 140 13.62 7.79 2.63
N LEU A 141 12.30 7.64 2.46
CA LEU A 141 11.57 8.08 1.28
C LEU A 141 11.35 9.60 1.31
N PRO A 142 11.06 10.25 0.17
CA PRO A 142 10.79 11.68 0.16
C PRO A 142 9.58 12.06 1.03
N LYS A 143 9.80 12.91 2.04
CA LYS A 143 8.77 13.35 2.99
C LYS A 143 7.56 13.95 2.26
N GLY A 144 6.36 13.48 2.64
CA GLY A 144 5.08 13.96 2.13
C GLY A 144 4.78 13.56 0.68
N LYS A 145 5.51 12.58 0.12
CA LYS A 145 5.36 12.16 -1.28
C LYS A 145 4.85 10.72 -1.45
N THR A 146 4.62 9.99 -0.36
CA THR A 146 4.23 8.58 -0.40
C THR A 146 3.03 8.29 0.49
N ILE A 147 2.35 7.19 0.15
CA ILE A 147 1.25 6.62 0.91
C ILE A 147 1.67 5.21 1.34
N ALA A 148 1.60 4.94 2.64
CA ALA A 148 1.88 3.64 3.25
C ALA A 148 0.58 3.02 3.75
N LYS A 149 0.09 2.00 3.05
CA LYS A 149 -1.04 1.19 3.50
C LYS A 149 -0.54 -0.06 4.21
N PHE A 150 -1.11 -0.37 5.36
CA PHE A 150 -0.72 -1.52 6.16
C PHE A 150 -1.86 -2.54 6.29
N GLU A 151 -1.53 -3.81 6.13
CA GLU A 151 -2.45 -4.91 6.42
C GLU A 151 -2.46 -5.28 7.91
N LYS A 152 -1.36 -5.86 8.42
CA LYS A 152 -1.29 -6.42 9.79
C LYS A 152 -0.43 -5.59 10.75
N THR A 153 0.29 -4.61 10.23
CA THR A 153 1.22 -3.77 11.01
C THR A 153 0.46 -2.98 12.08
N ASP A 154 1.06 -2.81 13.26
CA ASP A 154 0.45 -1.99 14.31
C ASP A 154 0.39 -0.52 13.86
N LEU A 155 -0.82 -0.03 13.61
CA LEU A 155 -1.06 1.33 13.12
C LEU A 155 -0.68 2.42 14.13
N ALA A 156 -0.78 2.15 15.44
CA ALA A 156 -0.36 3.11 16.46
C ALA A 156 1.16 3.24 16.46
N LYS A 157 1.87 2.11 16.40
CA LYS A 157 3.34 2.11 16.26
C LYS A 157 3.79 2.72 14.93
N ALA A 158 3.09 2.42 13.84
CA ALA A 158 3.35 3.03 12.54
C ALA A 158 3.20 4.55 12.60
N LYS A 159 2.14 5.07 13.26
CA LYS A 159 1.96 6.51 13.44
C LYS A 159 3.05 7.13 14.31
N GLU A 160 3.46 6.47 15.39
CA GLU A 160 4.54 6.94 16.26
C GLU A 160 5.87 7.10 15.49
N VAL A 161 6.23 6.11 14.68
CA VAL A 161 7.50 6.10 13.93
C VAL A 161 7.45 7.02 12.70
N ILE A 162 6.37 6.95 11.92
CA ILE A 162 6.27 7.65 10.62
C ILE A 162 5.81 9.11 10.81
N GLY A 163 4.98 9.40 11.79
CA GLY A 163 4.50 10.75 12.09
C GLY A 163 3.76 11.40 10.92
N ASP A 164 4.35 12.49 10.39
CA ASP A 164 3.88 13.27 9.25
C ASP A 164 4.70 13.01 7.96
N HIS A 165 5.55 11.99 7.97
CA HIS A 165 6.50 11.71 6.88
C HIS A 165 5.83 11.11 5.65
N ALA A 166 4.82 10.25 5.85
CA ALA A 166 4.01 9.64 4.81
C ALA A 166 2.53 9.60 5.25
N CYS A 167 1.61 9.55 4.28
CA CYS A 167 0.22 9.29 4.59
C CYS A 167 0.06 7.81 4.99
N ILE A 168 -0.54 7.53 6.13
CA ILE A 168 -0.79 6.18 6.62
C ILE A 168 -2.22 5.77 6.29
N ILE A 169 -2.40 4.56 5.76
CA ILE A 169 -3.71 3.97 5.49
C ILE A 169 -3.82 2.62 6.20
N GLY A 170 -4.95 2.37 6.84
CA GLY A 170 -5.23 1.06 7.44
C GLY A 170 -6.49 1.08 8.30
N GLY A 171 -6.82 -0.08 8.85
CA GLY A 171 -7.95 -0.22 9.75
C GLY A 171 -8.38 -1.67 9.94
N PRO A 172 -9.68 -1.96 10.10
CA PRO A 172 -10.12 -3.29 10.54
C PRO A 172 -9.70 -4.42 9.59
N PRO A 173 -9.35 -5.60 10.14
CA PRO A 173 -9.03 -6.77 9.32
C PRO A 173 -10.28 -7.34 8.64
N SER A 174 -10.07 -8.07 7.54
CA SER A 174 -11.13 -8.71 6.74
C SER A 174 -12.08 -9.59 7.58
N SER A 175 -11.55 -10.26 8.61
CA SER A 175 -12.32 -11.11 9.52
C SER A 175 -13.45 -10.35 10.24
N LEU A 176 -13.23 -9.06 10.56
CA LEU A 176 -14.25 -8.26 11.24
C LEU A 176 -15.47 -8.01 10.36
N PHE A 177 -15.26 -7.88 9.04
CA PHE A 177 -16.35 -7.70 8.08
C PHE A 177 -17.13 -9.00 7.81
N LEU A 178 -16.44 -10.14 7.81
CA LEU A 178 -17.03 -11.45 7.51
C LEU A 178 -17.79 -12.03 8.71
N SER A 179 -17.16 -12.06 9.88
CA SER A 179 -17.68 -12.78 11.04
C SER A 179 -17.93 -11.90 12.26
N GLY A 180 -17.51 -10.64 12.24
CA GLY A 180 -17.76 -9.68 13.32
C GLY A 180 -19.20 -9.18 13.42
N THR A 181 -19.38 -8.20 14.31
CA THR A 181 -20.63 -7.44 14.50
C THR A 181 -20.37 -5.95 14.30
N PRO A 182 -21.41 -5.15 13.99
CA PRO A 182 -21.31 -3.69 13.91
C PRO A 182 -20.62 -3.05 15.13
N GLU A 183 -20.92 -3.54 16.33
CA GLU A 183 -20.36 -3.06 17.59
C GLU A 183 -18.86 -3.31 17.65
N LYS A 184 -18.39 -4.47 17.18
CA LYS A 184 -16.96 -4.79 17.15
C LYS A 184 -16.19 -3.93 16.15
N VAL A 185 -16.83 -3.51 15.06
CA VAL A 185 -16.25 -2.54 14.11
C VAL A 185 -16.15 -1.15 14.77
N ASP A 186 -17.23 -0.68 15.41
CA ASP A 186 -17.23 0.61 16.12
C ASP A 186 -16.18 0.63 17.24
N GLU A 187 -16.09 -0.43 18.06
CA GLU A 187 -15.08 -0.59 19.11
C GLU A 187 -13.65 -0.52 18.55
N TYR A 188 -13.37 -1.25 17.45
CA TYR A 188 -12.05 -1.22 16.82
C TYR A 188 -11.65 0.22 16.43
N VAL A 189 -12.55 0.95 15.78
CA VAL A 189 -12.27 2.32 15.32
C VAL A 189 -12.15 3.27 16.51
N ARG A 190 -13.06 3.18 17.48
CA ARG A 190 -13.03 3.99 18.71
C ARG A 190 -11.70 3.86 19.45
N ASP A 191 -11.16 2.64 19.53
CA ASP A 191 -9.93 2.37 20.26
C ASP A 191 -8.66 2.70 19.46
N LEU A 192 -8.75 2.69 18.12
CA LEU A 192 -7.66 3.05 17.21
C LEU A 192 -7.51 4.57 17.07
N MET A 193 -8.61 5.29 16.84
CA MET A 193 -8.57 6.70 16.42
C MET A 193 -7.78 7.62 17.36
N PRO A 194 -7.89 7.55 18.70
CA PRO A 194 -7.09 8.38 19.60
C PRO A 194 -5.57 8.21 19.44
N LYS A 195 -5.11 7.09 18.87
CA LYS A 195 -3.69 6.76 18.71
C LYS A 195 -3.12 7.24 17.38
N VAL A 196 -3.96 7.37 16.35
CA VAL A 196 -3.50 7.60 14.97
C VAL A 196 -3.96 8.92 14.36
N LYS A 197 -5.00 9.52 14.93
CA LYS A 197 -5.64 10.71 14.39
C LYS A 197 -4.77 11.95 14.52
N GLU A 198 -4.16 12.19 15.68
CA GLU A 198 -3.48 13.47 15.95
C GLU A 198 -2.45 13.84 14.87
N GLY A 199 -2.46 15.11 14.45
CA GLY A 199 -1.60 15.64 13.38
C GLY A 199 -2.04 15.32 11.95
N GLY A 200 -3.14 14.59 11.75
CA GLY A 200 -3.65 14.24 10.42
C GLY A 200 -2.76 13.20 9.71
N GLY A 201 -2.89 13.10 8.39
CA GLY A 201 -2.09 12.15 7.58
C GLY A 201 -2.44 10.68 7.79
N PHE A 202 -3.59 10.37 8.40
CA PHE A 202 -4.13 9.02 8.54
C PHE A 202 -5.47 8.90 7.80
N VAL A 203 -5.64 7.82 7.03
CA VAL A 203 -6.89 7.46 6.36
C VAL A 203 -7.36 6.11 6.87
N LEU A 204 -8.55 6.08 7.47
CA LEU A 204 -9.19 4.84 7.89
C LEU A 204 -9.71 4.10 6.66
N SER A 205 -9.34 2.83 6.51
CA SER A 205 -9.87 1.93 5.48
C SER A 205 -9.95 0.49 6.02
N PRO A 206 -10.61 -0.43 5.31
CA PRO A 206 -10.32 -1.86 5.51
C PRO A 206 -8.82 -2.13 5.32
N ALA A 207 -8.25 -3.06 6.10
CA ALA A 207 -6.82 -3.39 6.06
C ALA A 207 -6.35 -3.80 4.65
N VAL A 208 -7.15 -4.60 3.94
CA VAL A 208 -6.89 -5.03 2.56
C VAL A 208 -7.95 -4.46 1.62
N SER A 209 -9.11 -5.07 1.61
CA SER A 209 -10.30 -4.70 0.86
C SER A 209 -11.52 -5.19 1.64
N ILE A 210 -12.73 -4.80 1.21
CA ILE A 210 -13.93 -5.46 1.70
C ILE A 210 -13.98 -6.85 1.07
N PRO A 211 -13.91 -7.94 1.86
CA PRO A 211 -13.89 -9.29 1.31
C PRO A 211 -15.27 -9.65 0.74
N GLU A 212 -15.27 -10.57 -0.23
CA GLU A 212 -16.50 -11.19 -0.69
C GLU A 212 -17.21 -11.88 0.48
N GLY A 213 -18.53 -11.69 0.60
CA GLY A 213 -19.32 -12.19 1.73
C GLY A 213 -19.26 -11.31 2.98
N ALA A 214 -18.64 -10.14 2.94
CA ALA A 214 -18.75 -9.15 4.01
C ALA A 214 -20.22 -8.84 4.32
N LYS A 215 -20.55 -8.80 5.61
CA LYS A 215 -21.88 -8.43 6.08
C LYS A 215 -22.11 -6.92 5.83
N PRO A 216 -23.16 -6.50 5.11
CA PRO A 216 -23.40 -5.09 4.82
C PRO A 216 -23.43 -4.21 6.09
N GLU A 217 -23.97 -4.71 7.19
CA GLU A 217 -24.06 -4.01 8.47
C GLU A 217 -22.69 -3.71 9.09
N THR A 218 -21.67 -4.57 8.90
CA THR A 218 -20.31 -4.30 9.41
C THR A 218 -19.60 -3.25 8.55
N VAL A 219 -19.89 -3.20 7.24
CA VAL A 219 -19.39 -2.15 6.34
C VAL A 219 -20.03 -0.80 6.68
N HIS A 220 -21.35 -0.75 6.88
CA HIS A 220 -22.04 0.46 7.32
C HIS A 220 -21.56 0.94 8.69
N ALA A 221 -21.24 0.01 9.61
CA ALA A 221 -20.67 0.36 10.91
C ALA A 221 -19.33 1.09 10.78
N LEU A 222 -18.47 0.67 9.85
CA LEU A 222 -17.22 1.38 9.57
C LEU A 222 -17.47 2.81 9.10
N MET A 223 -18.41 3.01 8.17
CA MET A 223 -18.79 4.34 7.69
C MET A 223 -19.32 5.23 8.82
N ALA A 224 -20.23 4.70 9.64
CA ALA A 224 -20.75 5.43 10.79
C ALA A 224 -19.65 5.76 11.82
N ALA A 225 -18.68 4.86 12.02
CA ALA A 225 -17.55 5.10 12.92
C ALA A 225 -16.61 6.20 12.39
N VAL A 226 -16.42 6.31 11.07
CA VAL A 226 -15.70 7.45 10.45
C VAL A 226 -16.38 8.77 10.80
N GLU A 227 -17.70 8.86 10.68
CA GLU A 227 -18.46 10.08 11.00
C GLU A 227 -18.36 10.44 12.49
N LYS A 228 -18.38 9.45 13.39
CA LYS A 228 -18.29 9.67 14.84
C LYS A 228 -16.89 10.07 15.31
N TYR A 229 -15.86 9.37 14.84
CA TYR A 229 -14.51 9.45 15.42
C TYR A 229 -13.50 10.17 14.50
N GLY A 230 -13.81 10.32 13.22
CA GLY A 230 -12.94 10.90 12.18
C GLY A 230 -12.89 12.42 12.10
N VAL A 231 -13.63 13.15 12.92
CA VAL A 231 -13.74 14.62 12.85
C VAL A 231 -12.60 15.31 13.61
N TYR A 232 -11.73 16.03 12.92
CA TYR A 232 -10.59 16.75 13.49
C TYR A 232 -10.97 18.12 14.06
#